data_AF-A0A0J9CZ87-F1
#
_entry.id   AF-A0A0J9CZ87-F1
#
_cell.length_a   1.000
_cell.length_b   1.000
_cell.length_c   1.000
_cell.angle_alpha   90.00
_cell.angle_beta   90.00
_cell.angle_gamma   90.00
#
_symmetry.space_group_name_H-M   'P 1'
#
loop_
_entity.id
_entity.type
_entity.pdbx_description
1 polymer ?
#
loop_
_entity_poly.entity_id
_entity_poly.type
_entity_poly.pdbx_seq_one_letter_code
_entity_poly.pdbx_strand_id
1 'polypeptide(L)' 'MSQPFSRFLHPFDVAHHPDLEPEVKRAILASWASDRSAVRDKPALRKPRGAKRAVPIDEVLAAMRTLDEGDSGQTSLQ' A
#
# COMPACT_ATOMS: atom_id res chain seq x y z
N MET A 1 10.98 -17.37 -7.63
CA MET A 1 10.77 -17.19 -6.17
C MET A 1 11.23 -15.78 -5.83
N SER A 2 10.32 -14.79 -5.87
CA SER A 2 10.71 -13.38 -5.70
C SER A 2 9.69 -12.68 -4.80
N GLN A 3 9.91 -12.67 -3.48
CA GLN A 3 9.19 -11.75 -2.60
C GLN A 3 10.13 -11.16 -1.53
N PRO A 4 10.73 -9.99 -1.79
CA PRO A 4 11.36 -9.16 -0.77
C PRO A 4 10.39 -8.09 -0.22
N PHE A 5 9.06 -8.29 -0.28
CA PHE A 5 8.09 -7.27 0.16
C PHE A 5 7.87 -7.20 1.67
N SER A 6 8.62 -7.96 2.49
CA SER A 6 8.47 -8.02 3.95
C SER A 6 9.08 -6.83 4.72
N ARG A 7 9.50 -5.75 4.05
CA ARG A 7 10.13 -4.60 4.70
C ARG A 7 9.17 -3.42 4.94
N PHE A 8 8.03 -3.36 4.25
CA PHE A 8 7.09 -2.25 4.40
C PHE A 8 6.22 -2.44 5.64
N LEU A 9 6.43 -1.56 6.61
CA LEU A 9 5.84 -1.67 7.95
C LEU A 9 4.44 -1.03 8.00
N HIS A 10 4.19 0.05 7.22
CA HIS A 10 2.90 0.76 7.12
C HIS A 10 2.57 1.23 5.69
N PRO A 11 1.28 1.50 5.37
CA PRO A 11 0.85 1.89 4.02
C PRO A 11 1.39 3.28 3.65
N PHE A 12 1.54 4.16 4.64
CA PHE A 12 2.22 5.44 4.49
C PHE A 12 3.72 5.27 4.22
N ASP A 13 4.40 4.28 4.81
CA ASP A 13 5.81 4.03 4.46
C ASP A 13 5.97 3.67 2.98
N VAL A 14 5.00 2.94 2.41
CA VAL A 14 4.98 2.62 0.97
C VAL A 14 4.72 3.89 0.16
N ALA A 15 3.70 4.69 0.52
CA ALA A 15 3.37 5.93 -0.19
C ALA A 15 4.52 6.94 -0.18
N HIS A 16 5.19 7.10 0.97
CA HIS A 16 6.29 8.05 1.18
C HIS A 16 7.66 7.50 0.77
N HIS A 17 7.77 6.25 0.30
CA HIS A 17 9.06 5.66 -0.02
C HIS A 17 9.75 6.41 -1.18
N PRO A 18 10.96 6.96 -1.02
CA PRO A 18 11.61 7.74 -2.08
C PRO A 18 12.13 6.84 -3.21
N ASP A 19 12.55 5.60 -2.91
CA ASP A 19 13.11 4.68 -3.93
C ASP A 19 12.07 3.83 -4.67
N LEU A 20 10.77 4.01 -4.41
CA LEU A 20 9.73 3.24 -5.09
C LEU A 20 9.06 4.09 -6.18
N GLU A 21 8.92 3.50 -7.35
CA GLU A 21 8.10 4.05 -8.42
C GLU A 21 6.63 4.17 -7.99
N PRO A 22 5.91 5.21 -8.44
CA PRO A 22 4.50 5.42 -8.09
C PRO A 22 3.62 4.23 -8.47
N GLU A 23 3.88 3.60 -9.62
CA GLU A 23 3.17 2.39 -10.05
C GLU A 23 3.41 1.20 -9.09
N VAL A 24 4.64 1.03 -8.61
CA VAL A 24 4.99 -0.03 -7.66
C VAL A 24 4.33 0.21 -6.31
N LYS A 25 4.32 1.47 -5.85
CA LYS A 25 3.60 1.87 -4.63
C LYS A 25 2.10 1.56 -4.73
N ARG A 26 1.46 1.92 -5.85
CA ARG A 26 0.04 1.61 -6.13
C ARG A 26 -0.19 0.11 -6.15
N ALA A 27 0.66 -0.69 -6.80
CA ALA A 27 0.51 -2.15 -6.85
C ALA A 27 0.61 -2.81 -5.46
N ILE A 28 1.52 -2.34 -4.60
CA ILE A 28 1.65 -2.81 -3.21
C ILE A 28 0.40 -2.45 -2.40
N LEU A 29 -0.03 -1.18 -2.44
CA LEU A 29 -1.22 -0.72 -1.70
C LEU A 29 -2.51 -1.39 -2.20
N ALA A 30 -2.67 -1.55 -3.51
CA ALA A 30 -3.79 -2.28 -4.10
C ALA A 30 -3.80 -3.75 -3.66
N SER A 31 -2.63 -4.38 -3.52
CA SER A 31 -2.52 -5.74 -2.97
C SER A 31 -3.01 -5.81 -1.51
N TRP A 32 -2.81 -4.74 -0.74
CA TRP A 32 -3.28 -4.65 0.65
C TRP A 32 -4.78 -4.37 0.75
N ALA A 33 -5.30 -3.54 -0.18
CA ALA A 33 -6.73 -3.28 -0.31
C ALA A 33 -7.50 -4.51 -0.82
N SER A 34 -6.83 -5.43 -1.52
CA SER A 34 -7.40 -6.67 -2.03
C SER A 34 -7.83 -7.62 -0.89
N ASP A 35 -8.96 -8.31 -1.06
CA ASP A 35 -9.53 -9.27 -0.06
C ASP A 35 -8.62 -10.44 0.32
N ARG A 36 -7.53 -10.67 -0.43
CA ARG A 36 -6.47 -11.58 -0.01
C ARG A 36 -5.83 -11.20 1.33
N SER A 37 -5.93 -9.93 1.71
CA SER A 37 -5.43 -9.42 2.99
C SER A 37 -6.52 -9.28 4.05
N ALA A 38 -7.80 -9.52 3.72
CA ALA A 38 -8.89 -9.38 4.68
C ALA A 38 -8.74 -10.40 5.82
N VAL A 39 -8.72 -9.92 7.06
CA VAL A 39 -8.69 -10.80 8.23
C VAL A 39 -10.07 -11.43 8.37
N ARG A 40 -10.13 -12.76 8.36
CA ARG A 40 -11.36 -13.51 8.64
C ARG A 40 -11.92 -13.00 9.99
N ASP A 41 -13.19 -12.60 10.01
CA ASP A 41 -13.92 -12.02 11.15
C ASP A 41 -13.80 -10.48 11.36
N LYS A 42 -12.83 -9.80 10.73
CA LYS A 42 -12.68 -8.33 10.83
C LYS A 42 -12.41 -7.69 9.47
N PRO A 43 -13.45 -7.41 8.65
CA PRO A 43 -13.29 -6.90 7.29
C PRO A 43 -12.63 -5.51 7.23
N ALA A 44 -12.76 -4.73 8.30
CA ALA A 44 -12.12 -3.43 8.45
C ALA A 44 -10.59 -3.52 8.62
N LEU A 45 -10.07 -4.69 9.01
CA LEU A 45 -8.64 -4.93 9.23
C LEU A 45 -8.07 -5.80 8.12
N ARG A 46 -6.99 -5.32 7.50
CA ARG A 46 -6.21 -6.04 6.51
C ARG A 46 -4.88 -6.46 7.14
N LYS A 47 -4.49 -7.73 6.99
CA LYS A 47 -3.18 -8.24 7.40
C LYS A 47 -2.46 -8.84 6.19
N PRO A 48 -1.89 -7.99 5.31
CA PRO A 48 -1.11 -8.47 4.18
C PRO A 48 0.09 -9.30 4.65
N ARG A 49 0.43 -10.34 3.89
CA ARG A 49 1.66 -11.11 4.11
C ARG A 49 2.87 -10.19 3.91
N GLY A 50 3.48 -9.76 5.01
CA GLY A 50 4.60 -8.81 5.04
C GLY A 50 4.38 -7.65 6.02
N ALA A 51 3.14 -7.30 6.32
CA ALA A 51 2.83 -6.30 7.34
C ALA A 51 3.02 -6.89 8.74
N LYS A 52 3.79 -6.20 9.59
CA LYS A 52 3.96 -6.60 11.00
C LYS A 52 2.66 -6.55 11.79
N ARG A 53 1.71 -5.70 11.38
CA ARG A 53 0.45 -5.45 12.08
C ARG A 53 -0.74 -5.48 11.13
N ALA A 54 -1.92 -5.72 11.69
CA ALA A 54 -3.16 -5.51 10.96
C ALA A 54 -3.32 -4.00 10.74
N VAL A 55 -3.45 -3.60 9.48
CA VAL A 55 -3.66 -2.22 9.05
C VAL A 55 -5.13 -2.04 8.67
N PRO A 56 -5.79 -0.97 9.10
CA PRO A 56 -7.16 -0.72 8.69
C PRO A 56 -7.20 -0.41 7.19
N ILE A 57 -8.24 -0.89 6.51
CA ILE A 57 -8.44 -0.61 5.07
C ILE A 57 -8.50 0.89 4.79
N ASP A 58 -9.00 1.67 5.74
CA ASP A 58 -9.08 3.13 5.66
C ASP A 58 -7.70 3.77 5.52
N GLU A 59 -6.69 3.31 6.28
CA GLU A 59 -5.31 3.79 6.14
C GLU A 59 -4.70 3.41 4.77
N VAL A 60 -5.06 2.24 4.23
CA VAL A 60 -4.57 1.81 2.90
C VAL A 60 -5.18 2.70 1.81
N LEU A 61 -6.47 3.01 1.92
CA LEU A 61 -7.18 3.92 1.01
C LEU A 61 -6.67 5.36 1.14
N ALA A 62 -6.44 5.83 2.37
CA ALA A 62 -5.86 7.14 2.64
C ALA A 62 -4.45 7.26 2.04
N ALA A 63 -3.60 6.24 2.23
CA ALA A 63 -2.27 6.22 1.65
C ALA A 63 -2.29 6.17 0.11
N MET A 64 -3.21 5.43 -0.50
CA MET A 64 -3.40 5.49 -1.97
C MET A 64 -3.83 6.89 -2.41
N ARG A 65 -4.78 7.52 -1.71
CA ARG A 65 -5.18 8.89 -2.05
C ARG A 65 -4.02 9.88 -1.92
N THR A 66 -3.23 9.81 -0.84
CA THR A 66 -2.03 10.65 -0.67
C THR A 66 -1.00 10.40 -1.77
N LEU A 67 -0.85 9.14 -2.19
CA LEU A 67 0.01 8.78 -3.32
C LEU A 67 -0.52 9.37 -4.62
N ASP A 68 -1.81 9.23 -4.93
CA ASP A 68 -2.43 9.78 -6.13
C ASP A 68 -2.36 11.32 -6.16
N GLU A 69 -2.57 12.00 -5.02
CA GLU A 69 -2.44 13.45 -4.91
C GLU A 69 -0.99 13.93 -5.03
N GLY A 70 -0.01 13.18 -4.51
CA GLY A 70 1.42 13.48 -4.68
C GLY A 70 1.97 13.14 -6.06
N ASP A 71 1.47 12.08 -6.70
CA ASP A 71 1.82 11.61 -8.05
C ASP A 71 1.24 12.51 -9.15
N SER A 72 0.09 13.14 -8.90
CA SER A 72 -0.54 14.10 -9.83
C SER A 72 0.37 15.30 -10.18
N GLY A 73 1.41 15.56 -9.38
CA GLY A 73 2.45 16.56 -9.67
C GLY A 73 3.66 16.04 -10.47
N GLN A 74 3.79 14.73 -10.68
CA GLN A 74 4.90 14.08 -11.41
C GLN A 74 4.46 13.59 -12.80
N THR A 75 3.18 13.29 -13.00
CA THR A 75 2.63 12.71 -14.25
C THR A 75 2.32 13.75 -15.34
N SER A 76 3.12 14.81 -15.43
CA SER A 76 3.05 15.78 -16.53
C SER A 76 4.39 15.82 -17.26
N LEU A 77 4.59 14.85 -18.16
CA LEU A 77 5.43 14.84 -19.38
C LEU A 77 5.98 13.42 -19.64
N GLN A 78 5.21 12.59 -20.36
CA GLN A 78 5.79 11.68 -21.35
C GLN A 78 4.80 11.44 -22.50
#